data_AF-A0A964LKM9-F1
#
_entry.id   AF-A0A964LKM9-F1
#
_cell.length_a   1.000
_cell.length_b   1.000
_cell.length_c   1.000
_cell.angle_alpha   90.00
_cell.angle_beta   90.00
_cell.angle_gamma   90.00
#
_symmetry.space_group_name_H-M   'P 1'
#
loop_
_entity.id
_entity.type
_entity.pdbx_description
1 polymer ?
#
loop_
_entity_poly.entity_id
_entity_poly.type
_entity_poly.pdbx_seq_one_letter_code
_entity_poly.pdbx_strand_id
1 'polypeptide(L)'
;MKLSLLALLVFAPVGRLAAQPVPIPANTVTPFTVRGHRLMVPVQSTWFPLYDRNPQTYVPNIIEAKAGDFRAQTHRVDHGPKVPSHLAVGVVPD
;
A
#
# COMPACT_ATOMS: atom_id res chain seq x y z
N MET A 1 15.66 9.06 -1.34
CA MET A 1 14.91 8.24 -0.36
C MET A 1 13.71 7.63 -1.08
N LYS A 2 13.73 6.32 -1.36
CA LYS A 2 12.56 5.63 -1.95
C LYS A 2 11.53 5.43 -0.84
N LEU A 3 10.44 6.20 -0.86
CA LEU A 3 9.22 5.80 -0.16
C LEU A 3 8.64 4.60 -0.94
N SER A 4 8.76 3.40 -0.39
CA SER A 4 8.00 2.25 -0.90
C SER A 4 6.53 2.45 -0.50
N LEU A 5 5.71 2.87 -1.45
CA LEU A 5 4.26 2.92 -1.32
C LEU A 5 3.72 1.54 -1.71
N LEU A 6 3.36 0.71 -0.72
CA LEU A 6 2.64 -0.54 -1.00
C LEU A 6 1.14 -0.23 -1.05
N ALA A 7 0.58 -0.14 -2.26
CA ALA A 7 -0.86 -0.11 -2.46
C ALA A 7 -1.39 -1.56 -2.44
N LEU A 8 -1.90 -2.02 -1.30
CA LEU A 8 -2.65 -3.28 -1.24
C LEU A 8 -4.09 -3.01 -1.67
N LEU A 9 -4.43 -3.27 -2.94
CA LEU A 9 -5.81 -3.20 -3.40
C LEU A 9 -6.67 -4.26 -2.70
N VAL A 10 -7.48 -3.83 -1.74
CA VAL A 10 -8.46 -4.71 -1.09
C VAL A 10 -9.81 -4.50 -1.76
N PHE A 11 -10.36 -5.57 -2.33
CA PHE A 11 -11.75 -5.60 -2.79
C PHE A 11 -12.65 -5.92 -1.59
N ALA A 12 -13.35 -4.92 -1.08
CA ALA A 12 -14.39 -5.16 -0.10
C ALA A 12 -15.66 -5.66 -0.83
N PRO A 13 -16.18 -6.86 -0.52
CA PRO A 13 -17.40 -7.37 -1.15
C PRO A 13 -18.62 -6.65 -0.58
N VAL A 14 -19.52 -6.20 -1.45
CA VAL A 14 -20.89 -5.82 -1.06
C VAL A 14 -21.78 -7.03 -1.35
N GLY A 15 -22.05 -7.87 -0.34
CA GLY A 15 -22.89 -9.07 -0.46
C GLY A 15 -22.15 -10.41 -0.32
N ARG A 16 -22.91 -11.51 -0.24
CA ARG A 16 -22.45 -12.87 0.11
C ARG A 16 -21.39 -13.39 -0.89
N LEU A 17 -20.17 -13.61 -0.40
CA LEU A 17 -19.02 -14.15 -1.14
C LEU A 17 -19.28 -15.61 -1.56
N ALA A 18 -19.27 -15.91 -2.86
CA ALA A 18 -19.34 -17.27 -3.39
C ALA A 18 -18.07 -17.70 -4.16
N ALA A 19 -16.98 -16.93 -4.11
CA ALA A 19 -15.71 -17.28 -4.75
C ALA A 19 -14.68 -17.69 -3.70
N GLN A 20 -14.01 -18.84 -3.92
CA GLN A 20 -12.88 -19.26 -3.10
C GLN A 20 -11.75 -18.23 -3.20
N PRO A 21 -11.13 -17.82 -2.08
CA PRO A 21 -10.03 -16.86 -2.12
C PRO A 21 -8.83 -17.47 -2.85
N VAL A 22 -8.47 -16.89 -3.99
CA VAL A 22 -7.27 -17.24 -4.76
C VAL A 22 -6.17 -16.20 -4.46
N PRO A 23 -4.93 -16.63 -4.14
CA PRO A 23 -3.81 -15.70 -3.97
C PRO A 23 -3.58 -14.90 -5.26
N ILE A 24 -3.42 -13.58 -5.13
CA ILE A 24 -3.05 -12.72 -6.26
C ILE A 24 -1.55 -12.89 -6.51
N PRO A 25 -1.10 -13.34 -7.70
CA PRO A 25 0.32 -13.48 -8.00
C PRO A 25 1.01 -12.11 -8.01
N ALA A 26 2.11 -12.00 -7.26
CA ALA A 26 2.87 -10.76 -7.18
C ALA A 26 3.40 -10.34 -8.56
N ASN A 27 3.36 -9.03 -8.85
CA ASN A 27 3.85 -8.41 -10.09
C ASN A 27 3.19 -8.88 -11.41
N THR A 28 2.04 -9.54 -11.35
CA THR A 28 1.31 -10.00 -12.54
C THR A 28 0.02 -9.22 -12.70
N VAL A 29 -0.22 -8.66 -13.89
CA VAL A 29 -1.51 -8.05 -14.23
C VAL A 29 -2.55 -9.17 -14.34
N THR A 30 -3.47 -9.20 -13.37
CA THR A 30 -4.57 -10.15 -13.35
C THR A 30 -5.87 -9.38 -13.65
N PRO A 31 -6.53 -9.60 -14.78
CA PRO A 31 -7.82 -8.99 -15.06
C PRO A 31 -8.87 -9.46 -14.04
N PHE A 32 -9.67 -8.53 -13.52
CA PHE A 32 -10.79 -8.86 -12.64
C PHE A 32 -12.00 -8.01 -13.01
N THR A 33 -13.19 -8.62 -13.02
CA THR A 33 -14.46 -7.93 -13.20
C THR A 33 -15.23 -8.04 -11.89
N VAL A 34 -15.30 -6.93 -11.16
CA VAL A 34 -15.95 -6.90 -9.85
C VAL A 34 -17.24 -6.09 -9.90
N ARG A 35 -18.38 -6.78 -10.10
CA ARG A 35 -19.70 -6.16 -9.97
C ARG A 35 -20.06 -6.02 -8.49
N GLY A 36 -20.35 -4.79 -8.06
CA GLY A 36 -20.75 -4.51 -6.69
C GLY A 36 -19.61 -4.59 -5.65
N HIS A 37 -18.35 -4.38 -6.04
CA HIS A 37 -17.24 -4.24 -5.07
C HIS A 37 -16.63 -2.84 -5.19
N ARG A 38 -15.78 -2.47 -4.21
CA ARG A 38 -15.06 -1.19 -4.20
C ARG A 38 -13.55 -1.42 -4.24
N LEU A 39 -12.83 -0.52 -4.90
CA LEU A 39 -11.38 -0.41 -4.80
C LEU A 39 -11.03 0.31 -3.50
N MET A 40 -10.20 -0.30 -2.65
CA MET A 40 -9.64 0.33 -1.46
C MET A 40 -8.12 0.41 -1.59
N VAL A 41 -7.54 1.58 -1.28
CA VAL A 41 -6.10 1.82 -1.36
C VAL A 41 -5.58 2.22 0.04
N PRO A 42 -5.08 1.28 0.84
CA PRO A 42 -4.38 1.57 2.08
C PRO A 42 -2.98 2.08 1.79
N VAL A 43 -2.52 3.05 2.58
CA VAL A 43 -1.15 3.57 2.57
C VAL A 43 -0.60 3.46 3.98
N GLN A 44 0.57 2.86 4.11
CA GLN A 44 1.25 2.66 5.40
C GLN A 44 2.76 2.88 5.27
N SER A 45 3.39 3.36 6.34
CA SER A 45 4.83 3.66 6.39
C SER A 45 5.64 2.58 7.12
N THR A 46 5.04 1.43 7.44
CA THR A 46 5.71 0.29 8.09
C THR A 46 5.01 -1.00 7.67
N TRP A 47 5.79 -2.07 7.48
CA TRP A 47 5.25 -3.40 7.20
C TRP A 47 6.02 -4.45 7.99
N PHE A 48 5.86 -4.38 9.31
CA PHE A 48 6.51 -5.28 10.26
C PHE A 48 5.69 -6.58 10.42
N PRO A 49 6.32 -7.76 10.54
CA PRO A 49 7.76 -8.02 10.64
C PRO A 49 8.46 -8.33 9.31
N LEU A 50 7.76 -8.28 8.18
CA LEU A 50 8.34 -8.63 6.87
C LEU A 50 9.49 -7.68 6.48
N TYR A 51 9.34 -6.40 6.80
CA TYR A 51 10.38 -5.39 6.68
C TYR A 51 10.69 -4.77 8.04
N ASP A 52 11.97 -4.47 8.27
CA ASP A 52 12.40 -3.75 9.45
C ASP A 52 11.76 -2.36 9.55
N ARG A 53 11.54 -1.91 10.79
CA ARG A 53 10.97 -0.59 11.04
C ARG A 53 11.96 0.47 10.58
N ASN A 54 11.47 1.47 9.84
CA ASN A 54 12.25 2.66 9.54
C ASN A 54 12.35 3.52 10.82
N PRO A 55 13.56 3.92 11.29
CA PRO A 55 13.73 4.83 12.42
C PRO A 55 13.02 6.18 12.26
N GLN A 56 12.69 6.57 11.03
CA GLN A 56 12.14 7.88 10.67
C GLN A 56 13.05 9.06 11.07
N THR A 57 14.32 8.74 11.28
CA THR A 57 15.45 9.65 11.42
C THR A 57 16.53 9.15 10.48
N TYR A 58 17.30 10.04 9.86
CA TYR A 58 18.43 9.61 9.06
C TYR A 58 19.51 9.00 9.97
N VAL A 59 19.94 7.79 9.62
CA VAL A 59 21.08 7.09 10.22
C VAL A 59 21.97 6.55 9.11
N PRO A 60 23.29 6.43 9.32
CA PRO A 60 24.20 5.90 8.29
C PRO A 60 23.87 4.47 7.85
N ASN A 61 23.42 3.63 8.79
CA ASN A 61 23.01 2.26 8.54
C ASN A 61 21.76 1.91 9.38
N ILE A 62 20.68 1.49 8.74
CA ILE A 62 19.39 1.19 9.40
C ILE A 62 19.48 -0.09 10.24
N ILE A 63 20.31 -1.05 9.84
CA ILE A 63 20.48 -2.32 10.58
C ILE A 63 21.14 -2.09 11.94
N GLU A 64 21.95 -1.05 12.07
CA GLU A 64 22.66 -0.66 13.29
C GLU A 64 21.90 0.40 14.11
N ALA A 65 20.64 0.71 13.74
CA ALA A 65 19.85 1.73 14.43
C ALA A 65 19.64 1.36 15.90
N LYS A 66 19.91 2.32 16.79
CA LYS A 66 19.75 2.17 18.23
C LYS A 66 18.32 2.54 18.62
N ALA A 67 17.90 2.09 19.81
CA ALA A 67 16.57 2.38 20.33
C ALA A 67 16.21 3.88 20.33
N GLY A 68 17.19 4.75 20.59
CA GLY A 68 17.00 6.22 20.60
C GLY A 68 16.87 6.87 19.21
N ASP A 69 17.19 6.16 18.13
CA ASP A 69 17.11 6.69 16.76
C ASP A 69 15.68 6.64 16.21
N PHE A 70 14.85 5.74 16.75
CA PHE A 70 13.44 5.59 16.38
C PHE A 70 12.62 6.74 16.93
N ARG A 71 12.02 7.52 16.03
CA ARG A 71 11.15 8.63 16.41
C ARG A 71 9.80 8.50 15.74
N ALA A 72 8.74 8.72 16.51
CA ALA A 72 7.41 8.84 15.94
C ALA A 72 7.38 10.05 15.00
N GLN A 73 6.78 9.87 13.83
CA GLN A 73 6.59 10.93 12.85
C GLN A 73 5.14 10.99 12.43
N THR A 74 4.68 12.20 12.12
CA THR A 74 3.38 12.41 11.48
C THR A 74 3.59 12.40 9.98
N HIS A 75 3.07 11.37 9.32
CA HIS A 75 3.04 11.30 7.85
C HIS A 75 1.70 11.81 7.33
N ARG A 76 1.75 12.57 6.24
CA ARG A 76 0.58 13.10 5.55
C ARG A 76 0.62 12.67 4.10
N VAL A 77 -0.51 12.17 3.62
CA VAL A 77 -0.73 11.95 2.18
C VAL A 77 -1.50 13.16 1.67
N ASP A 78 -0.85 13.98 0.87
CA ASP A 78 -1.51 15.12 0.24
C ASP A 78 -2.32 14.67 -0.97
N HIS A 79 -3.52 15.24 -1.13
CA HIS A 79 -4.37 14.99 -2.27
C HIS A 79 -5.10 16.28 -2.65
N GLY A 80 -5.32 16.48 -3.95
CA GLY A 80 -6.07 17.62 -4.48
C GLY A 80 -5.55 18.08 -5.84
N PRO A 81 -6.18 19.09 -6.48
CA PRO A 81 -5.85 19.48 -7.85
C PRO A 81 -4.40 19.94 -8.03
N LYS A 82 -3.79 20.55 -7.00
CA LYS A 82 -2.42 21.07 -7.03
C LYS A 82 -1.36 20.03 -6.59
N VAL A 83 -1.77 18.99 -5.87
CA VAL A 83 -0.92 17.92 -5.31
C VAL A 83 -1.62 16.57 -5.46
N PRO A 84 -1.74 16.05 -6.69
CA PRO A 84 -2.65 14.94 -6.97
C PRO A 84 -1.99 13.59 -6.73
N SER A 85 -1.83 13.15 -5.48
CA SER A 85 -1.58 11.72 -5.23
C SER A 85 -2.74 10.89 -5.76
N HIS A 86 -2.46 9.95 -6.65
CA HIS A 86 -3.44 9.09 -7.30
C HIS A 86 -2.83 7.76 -7.72
N LEU A 87 -3.69 6.76 -7.98
CA LEU A 87 -3.31 5.51 -8.62
C LEU A 87 -3.75 5.55 -10.09
N ALA A 88 -2.82 5.40 -11.02
CA ALA A 88 -3.16 5.18 -12.42
C ALA A 88 -3.56 3.72 -12.63
N VAL A 89 -4.79 3.49 -13.08
CA VAL A 89 -5.33 2.15 -13.35
C VAL A 89 -5.61 1.99 -14.83
N GLY A 90 -5.16 0.89 -15.42
CA GLY A 90 -5.52 0.53 -16.79
C GLY A 90 -6.94 -0.01 -16.82
N VAL A 91 -7.84 0.65 -17.54
CA VAL A 91 -9.19 0.13 -17.83
C VAL A 91 -9.09 -0.67 -19.11
N VAL A 92 -9.35 -1.97 -19.04
CA VAL A 92 -9.40 -2.85 -20.21
C VAL A 92 -10.84 -2.82 -20.76
N PRO A 93 -11.06 -2.55 -22.05
CA PRO A 93 -12.39 -2.64 -22.67
C PRO A 93 -12.97 -4.05 -22.53
N ASP A 94 -14.30 -4.14 -22.49
CA ASP A 94 -15.02 -5.43 -22.54
C ASP A 94 -14.81 -6.15 -23.88
#